data_AF-A0A424K0Y7-F1
#
_entry.id   AF-A0A424K0Y7-F1
#
_cell.length_a   1.000
_cell.length_b   1.000
_cell.length_c   1.000
_cell.angle_alpha   90.00
_cell.angle_beta   90.00
_cell.angle_gamma   90.00
#
_symmetry.space_group_name_H-M   'P 1'
#
loop_
_entity.id
_entity.type
_entity.pdbx_description
1 polymer ?
#
loop_
_entity_poly.entity_id
_entity_poly.type
_entity_poly.pdbx_seq_one_letter_code
_entity_poly.pdbx_strand_id
1 'polypeptide(L)' 'IEGLVDLDALKGRLEKDIAKAEKEIKGLAGRLGNPNFADKAPPEVVAECQANLDEKQAQADLARKRLADLS' A
#
# COMPACT_ATOMS: atom_id res chain seq x y z
N ILE A 1 -16.94 -26.29 -12.12
CA ILE A 1 -17.18 -25.34 -10.99
C ILE A 1 -15.85 -24.85 -10.39
N GLU A 2 -14.69 -25.27 -10.93
CA GLU A 2 -13.37 -24.91 -10.36
C GLU A 2 -12.99 -23.42 -10.55
N GLY A 3 -13.39 -22.78 -11.65
CA GLY A 3 -12.98 -21.39 -11.91
C GLY A 3 -13.61 -20.31 -11.01
N LEU A 4 -14.72 -20.56 -10.31
CA LEU A 4 -15.35 -19.54 -9.46
C LEU A 4 -14.65 -19.44 -8.10
N VAL A 5 -14.26 -20.59 -7.53
CA VAL A 5 -13.58 -20.66 -6.24
C VAL A 5 -12.17 -20.05 -6.32
N ASP A 6 -11.47 -20.24 -7.44
CA ASP A 6 -10.16 -19.63 -7.66
C ASP A 6 -10.24 -18.10 -7.75
N LEU A 7 -11.31 -17.56 -8.35
CA LEU A 7 -11.53 -16.11 -8.43
C LEU A 7 -11.85 -15.51 -7.06
N ASP A 8 -12.71 -16.14 -6.26
CA ASP A 8 -13.01 -15.68 -4.90
C ASP A 8 -11.77 -15.74 -4.00
N ALA A 9 -10.95 -16.79 -4.11
CA ALA A 9 -9.68 -16.88 -3.40
C ALA A 9 -8.69 -15.80 -3.84
N LEU A 10 -8.61 -15.50 -5.14
CA LEU A 10 -7.77 -14.43 -5.69
C LEU A 10 -8.24 -13.05 -5.21
N LYS A 11 -9.55 -12.78 -5.21
CA LYS A 11 -10.15 -11.56 -4.66
C LYS A 11 -9.77 -11.38 -3.19
N GLY A 12 -9.99 -12.40 -2.36
CA GLY A 12 -9.65 -12.34 -0.94
C GLY A 12 -8.15 -12.15 -0.68
N ARG A 13 -7.28 -12.72 -1.54
CA ARG A 13 -5.83 -12.48 -1.45
C ARG A 13 -5.48 -11.04 -1.80
N LEU A 14 -6.05 -10.49 -2.88
CA LEU A 14 -5.84 -9.10 -3.28
C LEU A 14 -6.34 -8.13 -2.21
N GLU A 15 -7.52 -8.34 -1.64
CA GLU A 15 -8.06 -7.53 -0.54
C GLU A 15 -7.12 -7.53 0.68
N LYS A 16 -6.60 -8.71 1.04
CA LYS A 16 -5.65 -8.83 2.16
C LYS A 16 -4.33 -8.10 1.87
N ASP A 17 -3.84 -8.16 0.64
CA ASP A 17 -2.61 -7.49 0.25
C ASP A 17 -2.80 -5.97 0.16
N ILE A 18 -3.96 -5.49 -0.31
CA ILE A 18 -4.38 -4.08 -0.24
C ILE A 18 -4.40 -3.61 1.22
N ALA A 19 -5.07 -4.34 2.11
CA ALA A 19 -5.18 -3.96 3.52
C ALA A 19 -3.82 -3.86 4.23
N LYS A 20 -2.87 -4.75 3.89
CA LYS A 20 -1.48 -4.66 4.40
C LYS A 20 -0.78 -3.41 3.87
N ALA A 21 -0.85 -3.17 2.57
CA ALA A 21 -0.24 -2.00 1.94
C ALA A 21 -0.81 -0.70 2.52
N GLU A 22 -2.13 -0.61 2.71
CA GLU A 22 -2.80 0.54 3.36
C GLU A 22 -2.30 0.79 4.79
N LYS A 23 -2.06 -0.27 5.56
CA LYS A 23 -1.52 -0.13 6.92
C LYS A 23 -0.09 0.43 6.90
N GLU A 24 0.74 -0.03 5.98
CA GLU A 24 2.11 0.49 5.79
C GLU A 24 2.09 1.94 5.31
N ILE A 25 1.28 2.26 4.30
CA ILE A 25 1.04 3.62 3.78
C ILE A 25 0.64 4.55 4.93
N LYS A 26 -0.34 4.16 5.74
CA LYS A 26 -0.80 4.97 6.87
C LYS A 26 0.31 5.21 7.90
N GLY A 27 1.16 4.23 8.16
CA GLY A 27 2.31 4.36 9.04
C GLY A 27 3.35 5.35 8.49
N LEU A 28 3.71 5.21 7.22
CA LEU A 28 4.67 6.07 6.53
C LEU A 28 4.15 7.51 6.39
N ALA A 29 2.90 7.67 5.95
CA ALA A 29 2.25 8.97 5.82
C ALA A 29 2.12 9.67 7.19
N GLY A 30 1.80 8.93 8.25
CA GLY A 30 1.77 9.48 9.61
C GLY A 30 3.15 9.93 10.10
N ARG A 31 4.21 9.21 9.71
CA ARG A 31 5.59 9.59 10.02
C ARG A 31 6.03 10.82 9.24
N LEU A 32 5.75 10.89 7.94
CA LEU A 32 6.08 12.02 7.07
C LEU A 32 5.27 13.28 7.39
N GLY A 33 4.01 13.11 7.81
CA GLY A 33 3.16 14.22 8.27
C GLY A 33 3.50 14.74 9.67
N ASN A 34 4.42 14.10 10.39
CA ASN A 34 4.88 14.58 11.68
C ASN A 34 5.97 15.64 11.49
N PRO A 35 5.74 16.92 11.87
CA PRO A 35 6.73 17.98 11.69
C PRO A 35 8.05 17.68 12.41
N ASN A 36 8.00 17.00 13.57
CA ASN A 36 9.23 16.60 14.26
C ASN A 36 10.09 15.61 13.45
N PHE A 37 9.48 14.80 12.60
CA PHE A 37 10.21 13.90 11.73
C PHE A 37 10.75 14.66 10.52
N ALA A 38 9.95 15.50 9.87
CA ALA A 38 10.39 16.31 8.73
C ALA A 38 11.53 17.28 9.11
N ASP A 39 11.49 17.88 10.30
CA ASP A 39 12.47 18.87 10.74
C ASP A 39 13.75 18.27 11.33
N LYS A 40 13.69 17.03 11.85
CA LYS A 40 14.83 16.39 12.56
C LYS A 40 15.44 15.22 11.82
N ALA A 41 14.71 14.58 10.92
CA ALA A 41 15.24 13.45 10.16
C ALA A 41 16.19 13.97 9.06
N PRO A 42 17.27 13.23 8.77
CA PRO A 42 18.12 13.53 7.63
C PRO A 42 17.30 13.55 6.33
N PRO A 43 17.62 14.44 5.38
CA PRO A 43 16.88 14.56 4.12
C PRO A 43 16.87 13.26 3.31
N GLU A 44 17.94 12.46 3.41
CA GLU A 44 18.01 11.12 2.81
C GLU A 44 16.95 10.17 3.38
N VAL A 45 16.69 10.22 4.69
CA VAL A 45 15.71 9.36 5.37
C VAL A 45 14.29 9.82 5.04
N VAL A 46 14.06 11.14 4.94
CA VAL A 46 12.76 11.69 4.52
C VAL A 46 12.47 11.30 3.07
N ALA A 47 13.46 11.44 2.18
CA ALA A 47 13.34 11.03 0.77
C ALA A 47 13.09 9.52 0.63
N GLU A 48 13.79 8.68 1.39
CA GLU A 48 13.55 7.23 1.41
C GLU A 48 12.15 6.90 1.92
N CYS A 49 11.70 7.54 3.01
CA CYS A 49 10.34 7.34 3.52
C CYS A 49 9.28 7.76 2.50
N GLN A 50 9.50 8.85 1.78
CA GLN A 50 8.60 9.32 0.72
C GLN A 50 8.59 8.34 -0.46
N ALA A 51 9.76 7.89 -0.92
CA ALA A 51 9.85 6.89 -1.99
C ALA A 51 9.16 5.57 -1.60
N ASN A 52 9.36 5.11 -0.37
CA ASN A 52 8.66 3.95 0.17
C ASN A 52 7.15 4.16 0.22
N LEU A 53 6.68 5.34 0.63
CA LEU A 53 5.25 5.67 0.63
C LEU A 53 4.68 5.59 -0.78
N ASP A 54 5.35 6.20 -1.76
CA ASP A 54 4.92 6.24 -3.16
C ASP A 54 4.88 4.84 -3.77
N GLU A 55 5.90 4.00 -3.50
CA GLU A 55 5.92 2.62 -3.97
C GLU A 55 4.76 1.80 -3.40
N LYS A 56 4.51 1.91 -2.09
CA LYS A 56 3.42 1.18 -1.43
C LYS A 56 2.06 1.64 -1.94
N GLN A 57 1.90 2.93 -2.18
CA GLN A 57 0.68 3.49 -2.77
C GLN A 57 0.46 2.94 -4.18
N ALA A 58 1.50 2.91 -5.02
CA ALA A 58 1.42 2.34 -6.36
C ALA A 58 1.09 0.84 -6.35
N GLN A 59 1.66 0.08 -5.41
CA GLN A 59 1.35 -1.34 -5.22
C GLN A 59 -0.11 -1.55 -4.81
N ALA A 60 -0.61 -0.77 -3.85
CA ALA A 60 -2.00 -0.81 -3.42
C ALA A 60 -2.95 -0.46 -4.56
N ASP A 61 -2.66 0.58 -5.33
CA ASP A 61 -3.48 1.01 -6.46
C ASP A 61 -3.50 -0.02 -7.59
N LEU A 62 -2.37 -0.67 -7.89
CA LEU A 62 -2.32 -1.77 -8.85
C LEU A 62 -3.15 -2.97 -8.38
N ALA A 63 -3.07 -3.32 -7.09
CA ALA A 63 -3.87 -4.39 -6.52
C ALA A 63 -5.37 -4.06 -6.53
N ARG A 64 -5.76 -2.82 -6.22
CA ARG A 64 -7.15 -2.33 -6.33
C ARG A 64 -7.67 -2.40 -7.75
N LYS A 65 -6.87 -1.99 -8.75
CA LYS A 65 -7.24 -2.10 -10.17
C LYS A 65 -7.51 -3.55 -10.56
N ARG A 66 -6.60 -4.46 -10.20
CA ARG A 66 -6.79 -5.90 -10.44
C ARG A 66 -8.04 -6.45 -9.76
N LEU A 67 -8.30 -6.03 -8.52
CA LEU A 67 -9.50 -6.44 -7.79
C LEU A 67 -10.79 -5.94 -8.48
N ALA A 68 -10.76 -4.71 -9.00
CA ALA A 68 -11.87 -4.13 -9.75
C ALA A 68 -12.10 -4.85 -11.09
N ASP A 69 -11.03 -5.26 -11.79
CA ASP A 69 -11.12 -6.05 -13.02
C ASP A 69 -11.71 -7.46 -12.79
N LEU A 70 -11.64 -7.96 -11.56
CA LEU A 70 -12.19 -9.25 -11.15
C LEU A 70 -13.62 -9.16 -10.60
N SER A 71 -14.11 -7.96 -10.28
CA SER A 71 -15.43 -7.74 -9.65
C SER A 71 -16.58 -8.07 -10.59
#